data_AF-B9Z0X2-F1
#
_entry.id   AF-B9Z0X2-F1
#
_cell.length_a   1.000
_cell.length_b   1.000
_cell.length_c   1.000
_cell.angle_alpha   90.00
_cell.angle_beta   90.00
_cell.angle_gamma   90.00
#
_symmetry.space_group_name_H-M   'P 1'
#
loop_
_entity.id
_entity.type
_entity.pdbx_description
1 polymer ?
#
loop_
_entity_poly.entity_id
_entity_poly.type
_entity_poly.pdbx_seq_one_letter_code
_entity_poly.pdbx_strand_id
1 'polypeptide(L)'
;MYDWDALWHEHAGYRTGYTGDKNDLNELAEELSGTLVHPAKDDAGVAVYDSGDSFVLVGRGNGMQILDVPKHALFDITLRFVTEDEGVDTPLPYVEILVDNLATGDEAAWRGEVTQGDDGAPLVAGCPLRSTTPPDMPFAELSFSRGERFRAALQQLWQEDIPQLKPLMDARFKGEKAVVMDADSQQLPDDARTREMLERYAEIIHREQAVLSRKFSDNELHLIAEVLRDIHFESAASCRGVWLAVEARLVHDELDRKLEVDAQSLLERMKALSFAQEVALIEALSPLRETQEG
;
A
#
# COMPACT_ATOMS: atom_id res chain seq x y z
N MET A 1 5.97 -7.49 -2.87
CA MET A 1 7.22 -8.27 -2.62
C MET A 1 8.08 -7.42 -1.69
N TYR A 2 8.50 -7.97 -0.55
CA TYR A 2 9.24 -7.22 0.47
C TYR A 2 10.60 -6.76 -0.06
N ASP A 3 11.06 -5.58 0.35
CA ASP A 3 12.44 -5.14 0.12
C ASP A 3 13.33 -5.82 1.16
N TRP A 4 13.83 -7.01 0.80
CA TRP A 4 14.65 -7.84 1.68
C TRP A 4 15.96 -7.15 2.08
N ASP A 5 16.50 -6.31 1.21
CA ASP A 5 17.71 -5.55 1.49
C ASP A 5 17.40 -4.44 2.52
N ALA A 6 16.27 -3.73 2.38
CA ALA A 6 15.85 -2.75 3.39
C ALA A 6 15.61 -3.40 4.76
N LEU A 7 14.89 -4.53 4.81
CA LEU A 7 14.63 -5.25 6.06
C LEU A 7 15.93 -5.76 6.69
N TRP A 8 16.84 -6.26 5.88
CA TRP A 8 18.17 -6.64 6.32
C TRP A 8 18.86 -5.47 7.01
N HIS A 9 18.92 -4.30 6.36
CA HIS A 9 19.57 -3.08 6.87
C HIS A 9 18.92 -2.51 8.13
N GLU A 10 17.59 -2.44 8.19
CA GLU A 10 16.85 -1.94 9.35
C GLU A 10 17.11 -2.77 10.61
N HIS A 11 17.26 -4.09 10.45
CA HIS A 11 17.46 -5.02 11.56
C HIS A 11 18.93 -5.39 11.82
N ALA A 12 19.89 -4.52 11.46
CA ALA A 12 21.33 -4.78 11.63
C ALA A 12 21.73 -5.21 13.06
N GLY A 13 21.05 -4.68 14.09
CA GLY A 13 21.32 -5.01 15.50
C GLY A 13 20.83 -6.40 15.95
N TYR A 14 19.98 -7.06 15.16
CA TYR A 14 19.40 -8.37 15.48
C TYR A 14 20.03 -9.52 14.70
N ARG A 15 20.96 -9.21 13.80
CA ARG A 15 21.67 -10.21 13.00
C ARG A 15 22.62 -11.01 13.88
N THR A 16 22.67 -12.31 13.66
CA THR A 16 23.58 -13.24 14.34
C THR A 16 24.65 -13.72 13.38
N GLY A 17 25.80 -14.17 13.89
CA GLY A 17 26.85 -14.73 13.04
C GLY A 17 26.49 -16.16 12.62
N TYR A 18 26.70 -16.48 11.34
CA TYR A 18 26.60 -17.85 10.86
C TYR A 18 27.86 -18.64 11.20
N THR A 19 27.70 -19.86 11.72
CA THR A 19 28.81 -20.74 12.10
C THR A 19 28.84 -22.05 11.33
N GLY A 20 28.09 -22.16 10.22
CA GLY A 20 28.09 -23.35 9.37
C GLY A 20 29.35 -23.47 8.52
N ASP A 21 29.48 -24.62 7.85
CA ASP A 21 30.68 -24.95 7.06
C ASP A 21 30.63 -24.34 5.64
N LYS A 22 29.43 -24.07 5.13
CA LYS A 22 29.24 -23.43 3.82
C LYS A 22 29.41 -21.91 3.89
N ASN A 23 29.99 -21.35 2.84
CA ASN A 23 30.28 -19.92 2.73
C ASN A 23 29.59 -19.23 1.52
N ASP A 24 28.77 -19.97 0.78
CA ASP A 24 27.93 -19.44 -0.28
C ASP A 24 26.57 -19.06 0.30
N LEU A 25 26.12 -17.81 0.06
CA LEU A 25 24.85 -17.28 0.54
C LEU A 25 23.64 -18.03 -0.03
N ASN A 26 23.78 -18.67 -1.20
CA ASN A 26 22.69 -19.32 -1.93
C ASN A 26 22.62 -20.84 -1.73
N GLU A 27 23.63 -21.48 -1.11
CA GLU A 27 23.70 -22.94 -0.97
C GLU A 27 23.43 -23.48 0.45
N LEU A 28 22.71 -22.71 1.28
CA LEU A 28 22.46 -23.02 2.69
C LEU A 28 21.13 -23.71 2.99
N ALA A 29 20.36 -24.11 1.97
CA ALA A 29 19.01 -24.66 2.13
C ALA A 29 18.93 -25.82 3.14
N GLU A 30 19.88 -26.77 3.07
CA GLU A 30 19.94 -27.90 4.01
C GLU A 30 20.31 -27.48 5.43
N GLU A 31 21.29 -26.57 5.59
CA GLU A 31 21.77 -26.11 6.91
C GLU A 31 20.74 -25.25 7.62
N LEU A 32 19.93 -24.50 6.86
CA LEU A 32 18.86 -23.66 7.38
C LEU A 32 17.50 -24.37 7.45
N SER A 33 17.45 -25.65 7.07
CA SER A 33 16.20 -26.42 7.00
C SER A 33 15.09 -25.68 6.24
N GLY A 34 15.44 -25.01 5.15
CA GLY A 34 14.57 -24.10 4.43
C GLY A 34 14.75 -24.17 2.92
N THR A 35 13.84 -23.53 2.18
CA THR A 35 13.88 -23.47 0.73
C THR A 35 14.35 -22.09 0.29
N LEU A 36 15.32 -22.00 -0.62
CA LEU A 36 15.75 -20.70 -1.14
C LEU A 36 14.61 -20.11 -1.99
N VAL A 37 14.06 -18.97 -1.54
CA VAL A 37 12.96 -18.27 -2.22
C VAL A 37 13.42 -16.99 -2.90
N HIS A 38 14.53 -16.39 -2.44
CA HIS A 38 15.13 -15.24 -3.10
C HIS A 38 16.66 -15.36 -3.07
N PRO A 39 17.32 -15.65 -4.21
CA PRO A 39 18.78 -15.73 -4.26
C PRO A 39 19.42 -14.34 -4.11
N ALA A 40 20.54 -14.28 -3.41
CA ALA A 40 21.42 -13.10 -3.42
C ALA A 40 21.99 -12.93 -4.83
N LYS A 41 21.87 -11.72 -5.39
CA LYS A 41 22.39 -11.39 -6.73
C LYS A 41 23.91 -11.25 -6.75
N ASP A 42 24.50 -10.84 -5.63
CA ASP A 42 25.93 -10.66 -5.44
C ASP A 42 26.30 -10.84 -3.95
N ASP A 43 27.59 -10.67 -3.63
CA ASP A 43 28.15 -10.79 -2.29
C ASP A 43 27.65 -9.72 -1.30
N ALA A 44 27.07 -8.61 -1.79
CA ALA A 44 26.51 -7.54 -0.97
C ALA A 44 24.99 -7.69 -0.75
N GLY A 45 24.33 -8.48 -1.60
CA GLY A 45 22.91 -8.77 -1.50
C GLY A 45 22.56 -9.80 -0.42
N VAL A 46 21.25 -10.02 -0.29
CA VAL A 46 20.67 -10.90 0.72
C VAL A 46 19.98 -12.09 0.06
N ALA A 47 20.31 -13.29 0.54
CA ALA A 47 19.60 -14.51 0.21
C ALA A 47 18.49 -14.75 1.24
N VAL A 48 17.33 -15.23 0.80
CA VAL A 48 16.16 -15.46 1.65
C VAL A 48 15.74 -16.91 1.54
N TYR A 49 15.67 -17.56 2.69
CA TYR A 49 15.20 -18.93 2.84
C TYR A 49 13.85 -18.95 3.55
N ASP A 50 12.92 -19.75 3.07
CA ASP A 50 11.65 -20.02 3.73
C ASP A 50 11.79 -21.30 4.58
N SER A 51 11.71 -21.16 5.90
CA SER A 51 11.76 -22.27 6.86
C SER A 51 10.38 -22.67 7.40
N GLY A 52 9.30 -22.28 6.71
CA GLY A 52 7.92 -22.51 7.13
C GLY A 52 7.33 -21.28 7.83
N ASP A 53 7.58 -21.12 9.12
CA ASP A 53 6.98 -20.05 9.95
C ASP A 53 7.78 -18.72 9.93
N SER A 54 8.99 -18.75 9.38
CA SER A 54 9.90 -17.62 9.28
C SER A 54 10.63 -17.59 7.95
N PHE A 55 11.06 -16.40 7.56
CA PHE A 55 12.10 -16.22 6.57
C PHE A 55 13.45 -16.08 7.26
N VAL A 56 14.47 -16.75 6.73
CA VAL A 56 15.85 -16.65 7.18
C VAL A 56 16.61 -15.84 6.13
N LEU A 57 16.98 -14.62 6.47
CA LEU A 57 17.76 -13.74 5.61
C LEU A 57 19.24 -13.97 5.89
N VAL A 58 20.04 -14.12 4.84
CA VAL A 58 21.48 -14.35 4.92
C VAL A 58 22.20 -13.32 4.07
N GLY A 59 23.17 -12.64 4.67
CA GLY A 59 23.95 -11.61 3.99
C GLY A 59 25.33 -11.44 4.62
N ARG A 60 26.15 -10.54 4.04
CA ARG A 60 27.50 -10.25 4.53
C ARG A 60 27.57 -8.88 5.20
N GLY A 61 28.27 -8.83 6.35
CA GLY A 61 28.48 -7.59 7.10
C GLY A 61 29.79 -7.54 7.90
N ASN A 62 30.37 -8.72 8.22
CA ASN A 62 31.73 -8.97 8.72
C ASN A 62 31.90 -10.50 8.88
N GLY A 63 31.81 -11.22 7.77
CA GLY A 63 31.44 -12.65 7.75
C GLY A 63 29.96 -12.82 7.44
N MET A 64 29.55 -14.08 7.29
CA MET A 64 28.17 -14.43 6.99
C MET A 64 27.30 -14.24 8.24
N GLN A 65 26.16 -13.59 8.06
CA GLN A 65 25.23 -13.27 9.12
C GLN A 65 23.85 -13.79 8.75
N ILE A 66 23.04 -14.03 9.77
CA ILE A 66 21.66 -14.48 9.63
C ILE A 66 20.72 -13.56 10.40
N LEU A 67 19.54 -13.34 9.83
CA LEU A 67 18.41 -12.70 10.47
C LEU A 67 17.17 -13.57 10.31
N ASP A 68 16.61 -14.02 11.42
CA ASP A 68 15.32 -14.71 11.45
C ASP A 68 14.17 -13.69 11.50
N VAL A 69 13.27 -13.79 10.53
CA VAL A 69 12.14 -12.88 10.35
C VAL A 69 10.86 -13.69 10.37
N PRO A 70 10.12 -13.68 11.49
CA PRO A 70 8.86 -14.42 11.56
C PRO A 70 7.85 -13.87 10.54
N LYS A 71 7.20 -14.74 9.77
CA LYS A 71 6.22 -14.31 8.74
C LYS A 71 5.05 -13.51 9.33
N HIS A 72 4.65 -13.87 10.55
CA HIS A 72 3.63 -13.15 11.31
C HIS A 72 4.03 -11.72 11.72
N ALA A 73 5.30 -11.36 11.61
CA ALA A 73 5.79 -10.01 11.88
C ALA A 73 5.85 -9.14 10.61
N LEU A 74 5.58 -9.71 9.43
CA LEU A 74 5.56 -9.03 8.14
C LEU A 74 4.13 -8.65 7.79
N PHE A 75 3.68 -7.53 8.33
CA PHE A 75 2.38 -6.97 8.02
C PHE A 75 2.50 -5.50 7.65
N ASP A 76 1.55 -5.03 6.85
CA ASP A 76 1.33 -3.62 6.58
C ASP A 76 -0.04 -3.19 7.12
N ILE A 77 -0.17 -1.91 7.48
CA ILE A 77 -1.42 -1.35 7.98
C ILE A 77 -1.74 -0.10 7.18
N THR A 78 -2.84 -0.16 6.41
CA THR A 78 -3.34 0.97 5.63
C THR A 78 -4.54 1.60 6.32
N LEU A 79 -4.52 2.92 6.48
CA LEU A 79 -5.59 3.70 7.09
C LEU A 79 -6.34 4.52 6.04
N ARG A 80 -7.68 4.49 6.11
CA ARG A 80 -8.56 5.25 5.21
C ARG A 80 -9.69 5.93 5.98
N PHE A 81 -10.12 7.08 5.47
CA PHE A 81 -11.40 7.69 5.82
C PHE A 81 -12.34 7.57 4.62
N VAL A 82 -13.48 6.90 4.80
CA VAL A 82 -14.41 6.57 3.72
C VAL A 82 -15.72 7.34 3.93
N THR A 83 -16.12 8.08 2.91
CA THR A 83 -17.32 8.93 2.91
C THR A 83 -18.35 8.53 1.86
N GLU A 84 -18.01 7.59 0.99
CA GLU A 84 -18.81 7.11 -0.13
C GLU A 84 -19.16 5.63 0.06
N ASP A 85 -20.27 5.21 -0.53
CA ASP A 85 -20.75 3.84 -0.41
C ASP A 85 -19.95 2.91 -1.33
N GLU A 86 -19.15 2.04 -0.71
CA GLU A 86 -18.35 1.01 -1.40
C GLU A 86 -19.07 -0.37 -1.41
N GLY A 87 -20.37 -0.41 -1.10
CA GLY A 87 -21.14 -1.66 -1.05
C GLY A 87 -20.86 -2.51 0.19
N VAL A 88 -20.32 -1.89 1.25
CA VAL A 88 -20.06 -2.52 2.55
C VAL A 88 -21.18 -2.18 3.54
N ASP A 89 -21.56 -3.15 4.38
CA ASP A 89 -22.58 -2.97 5.42
C ASP A 89 -21.99 -2.23 6.64
N THR A 90 -21.49 -1.01 6.43
CA THR A 90 -20.97 -0.13 7.48
C THR A 90 -21.53 1.28 7.29
N PRO A 91 -22.11 1.91 8.33
CA PRO A 91 -22.63 3.26 8.22
C PRO A 91 -21.55 4.27 7.81
N LEU A 92 -21.89 5.16 6.88
CA LEU A 92 -21.02 6.24 6.43
C LEU A 92 -21.19 7.51 7.30
N PRO A 93 -20.11 8.28 7.51
CA PRO A 93 -18.73 7.97 7.14
C PRO A 93 -18.09 6.96 8.11
N TYR A 94 -17.05 6.26 7.68
CA TYR A 94 -16.29 5.35 8.56
C TYR A 94 -14.77 5.48 8.36
N VAL A 95 -14.01 5.08 9.38
CA VAL A 95 -12.57 4.81 9.26
C VAL A 95 -12.39 3.33 8.95
N GLU A 96 -11.54 3.04 7.98
CA GLU A 96 -11.14 1.67 7.66
C GLU A 96 -9.65 1.49 7.95
N ILE A 97 -9.33 0.40 8.64
CA ILE A 97 -7.96 -0.08 8.86
C ILE A 97 -7.85 -1.41 8.13
N LEU A 98 -7.08 -1.42 7.06
CA LEU A 98 -6.74 -2.61 6.28
C LEU A 98 -5.41 -3.14 6.80
N VAL A 99 -5.33 -4.45 6.99
CA VAL A 99 -4.12 -5.12 7.44
C VAL A 99 -3.81 -6.27 6.50
N ASP A 100 -2.61 -6.23 5.94
CA ASP A 100 -2.14 -7.22 4.98
C ASP A 100 -0.95 -7.95 5.58
N ASN A 101 -0.98 -9.27 5.60
CA ASN A 101 0.21 -10.07 5.85
C ASN A 101 0.99 -10.21 4.54
N LEU A 102 2.14 -9.54 4.48
CA LEU A 102 2.95 -9.48 3.27
C LEU A 102 3.67 -10.81 2.96
N ALA A 103 3.68 -11.76 3.91
CA ALA A 103 4.27 -13.07 3.75
C ALA A 103 3.26 -14.16 3.35
N THR A 104 2.05 -14.14 3.91
CA THR A 104 1.02 -15.15 3.67
C THR A 104 -0.05 -14.69 2.69
N GLY A 105 -0.21 -13.39 2.50
CA GLY A 105 -1.30 -12.80 1.73
C GLY A 105 -2.63 -12.72 2.50
N ASP A 106 -2.64 -13.10 3.79
CA ASP A 106 -3.83 -12.96 4.62
C ASP A 106 -4.16 -11.48 4.83
N GLU A 107 -5.40 -11.10 4.56
CA GLU A 107 -5.89 -9.73 4.64
C GLU A 107 -7.12 -9.65 5.56
N ALA A 108 -7.22 -8.55 6.31
CA ALA A 108 -8.42 -8.27 7.11
C ALA A 108 -8.65 -6.76 7.25
N ALA A 109 -9.92 -6.40 7.39
CA ALA A 109 -10.34 -5.01 7.53
C ALA A 109 -11.12 -4.80 8.82
N TRP A 110 -10.78 -3.74 9.56
CA TRP A 110 -11.62 -3.21 10.62
C TRP A 110 -12.26 -1.90 10.18
N ARG A 111 -13.54 -1.72 10.50
CA ARG A 111 -14.30 -0.52 10.14
C ARG A 111 -14.97 0.07 11.37
N GLY A 112 -14.71 1.35 11.63
CA GLY A 112 -15.31 2.10 12.72
C GLY A 112 -16.14 3.26 12.17
N GLU A 113 -17.45 3.22 12.40
CA GLU A 113 -18.35 4.35 12.09
C GLU A 113 -17.82 5.63 12.72
N VAL A 114 -17.84 6.71 11.95
CA VAL A 114 -17.47 8.04 12.40
C VAL A 114 -18.73 8.82 12.70
N THR A 115 -18.89 9.22 13.96
CA THR A 115 -20.03 10.01 14.47
C THR A 115 -19.55 11.31 15.10
N GLN A 116 -20.48 12.22 15.40
CA GLN A 116 -20.18 13.44 16.13
C GLN A 116 -20.59 13.28 17.59
N GLY A 117 -19.66 13.54 18.52
CA GLY A 117 -19.92 13.55 19.94
C GLY A 117 -20.68 14.79 20.42
N ASP A 118 -21.10 14.77 21.68
CA ASP A 118 -21.89 15.85 22.30
C ASP A 118 -21.15 17.20 22.35
N ASP A 119 -19.81 17.17 22.35
CA ASP A 119 -18.93 18.35 22.31
C ASP A 119 -18.64 18.83 20.88
N GLY A 120 -19.25 18.18 19.87
CA GLY A 120 -19.05 18.46 18.46
C GLY A 120 -17.77 17.85 17.87
N ALA A 121 -16.97 17.11 18.65
CA ALA A 121 -15.77 16.44 18.17
C ALA A 121 -16.11 15.11 17.47
N PRO A 122 -15.35 14.70 16.45
CA PRO A 122 -15.55 13.41 15.80
C PRO A 122 -15.15 12.26 16.73
N LEU A 123 -15.95 11.21 16.70
CA LEU A 123 -15.74 9.94 17.38
C LEU A 123 -15.56 8.86 16.32
N VAL A 124 -14.66 7.90 16.55
CA VAL A 124 -14.48 6.72 15.68
C VAL A 124 -14.88 5.49 16.49
N ALA A 125 -15.85 4.72 15.99
CA ALA A 125 -16.49 3.63 16.73
C ALA A 125 -16.96 4.05 18.14
N GLY A 126 -17.48 5.29 18.26
CA GLY A 126 -17.92 5.87 19.53
C GLY A 126 -16.81 6.31 20.48
N CYS A 127 -15.53 6.19 20.08
CA CYS A 127 -14.38 6.56 20.89
C CYS A 127 -13.81 7.93 20.45
N PRO A 128 -13.49 8.84 21.40
CA PRO A 128 -12.81 10.09 21.08
C PRO A 128 -11.42 9.85 20.46
N LEU A 129 -11.07 10.67 19.49
CA LEU A 129 -9.71 10.71 18.95
C LEU A 129 -8.69 10.96 20.08
N ARG A 130 -7.52 10.30 20.00
CA ARG A 130 -6.46 10.35 21.04
C ARG A 130 -6.88 9.80 22.42
N SER A 131 -7.99 9.07 22.51
CA SER A 131 -8.28 8.27 23.71
C SER A 131 -7.11 7.34 24.00
N THR A 132 -6.66 7.25 25.25
CA THR A 132 -5.59 6.32 25.67
C THR A 132 -5.99 4.86 25.46
N THR A 133 -7.30 4.60 25.46
CA THR A 133 -7.88 3.29 25.21
C THR A 133 -8.58 3.33 23.85
N PRO A 134 -8.00 2.70 22.81
CA PRO A 134 -8.67 2.59 21.52
C PRO A 134 -9.95 1.73 21.63
N PRO A 135 -10.88 1.85 20.66
CA PRO A 135 -11.98 0.92 20.53
C PRO A 135 -11.46 -0.51 20.29
N ASP A 136 -12.33 -1.49 20.48
CA ASP A 136 -11.99 -2.87 20.13
C ASP A 136 -11.84 -3.00 18.62
N MET A 137 -10.66 -3.46 18.20
CA MET A 137 -10.29 -3.66 16.79
C MET A 137 -9.96 -5.14 16.56
N PRO A 138 -10.95 -6.04 16.57
CA PRO A 138 -10.70 -7.47 16.43
C PRO A 138 -10.37 -7.82 14.97
N PHE A 139 -9.16 -8.31 14.76
CA PHE A 139 -8.73 -8.93 13.50
C PHE A 139 -8.63 -10.45 13.69
N ALA A 140 -9.77 -11.10 13.94
CA ALA A 140 -9.82 -12.50 14.38
C ALA A 140 -9.31 -13.47 13.30
N GLU A 141 -9.39 -13.07 12.05
CA GLU A 141 -8.95 -13.80 10.87
C GLU A 141 -7.41 -13.84 10.77
N LEU A 142 -6.73 -12.83 11.35
CA LEU A 142 -5.28 -12.73 11.32
C LEU A 142 -4.68 -13.51 12.49
N SER A 143 -3.92 -14.56 12.18
CA SER A 143 -3.23 -15.42 13.16
C SER A 143 -2.29 -14.65 14.10
N PHE A 144 -1.79 -13.49 13.65
CA PHE A 144 -0.84 -12.63 14.35
C PHE A 144 -1.46 -11.45 15.09
N SER A 145 -2.79 -11.30 15.03
CA SER A 145 -3.52 -10.16 15.64
C SER A 145 -3.34 -10.03 17.15
N ARG A 146 -2.89 -11.10 17.81
CA ARG A 146 -2.63 -11.13 19.27
C ARG A 146 -1.20 -10.76 19.64
N GLY A 147 -0.29 -10.68 18.67
CA GLY A 147 1.12 -10.40 18.90
C GLY A 147 1.38 -8.98 19.41
N GLU A 148 2.40 -8.81 20.24
CA GLU A 148 2.73 -7.51 20.84
C GLU A 148 3.09 -6.45 19.78
N ARG A 149 3.84 -6.85 18.74
CA ARG A 149 4.22 -5.94 17.64
C ARG A 149 3.01 -5.38 16.91
N PHE A 150 2.05 -6.25 16.58
CA PHE A 150 0.82 -5.83 15.89
C PHE A 150 -0.04 -4.92 16.77
N ARG A 151 -0.17 -5.25 18.06
CA ARG A 151 -0.87 -4.39 19.03
C ARG A 151 -0.20 -3.03 19.21
N ALA A 152 1.13 -2.98 19.25
CA ALA A 152 1.88 -1.74 19.31
C ALA A 152 1.67 -0.88 18.05
N ALA A 153 1.68 -1.49 16.87
CA ALA A 153 1.43 -0.81 15.61
C ALA A 153 0.00 -0.23 15.54
N LEU A 154 -1.02 -1.01 15.93
CA LEU A 154 -2.40 -0.50 16.03
C LEU A 154 -2.56 0.61 17.06
N GLN A 155 -1.88 0.50 18.21
CA GLN A 155 -1.89 1.55 19.22
C GLN A 155 -1.24 2.83 18.67
N GLN A 156 -0.12 2.73 17.96
CA GLN A 156 0.54 3.86 17.33
C GLN A 156 -0.38 4.51 16.28
N LEU A 157 -0.96 3.71 15.38
CA LEU A 157 -1.92 4.18 14.38
C LEU A 157 -3.06 4.98 15.02
N TRP A 158 -3.60 4.50 16.14
CA TRP A 158 -4.66 5.18 16.87
C TRP A 158 -4.23 6.49 17.53
N GLN A 159 -3.02 6.55 18.07
CA GLN A 159 -2.52 7.75 18.76
C GLN A 159 -1.98 8.82 17.81
N GLU A 160 -1.41 8.41 16.67
CA GLU A 160 -0.62 9.27 15.80
C GLU A 160 -1.33 9.58 14.48
N ASP A 161 -1.88 8.56 13.80
CA ASP A 161 -2.36 8.67 12.43
C ASP A 161 -3.85 8.98 12.33
N ILE A 162 -4.71 8.26 13.06
CA ILE A 162 -6.16 8.50 13.06
C ILE A 162 -6.50 9.95 13.45
N PRO A 163 -5.84 10.60 14.43
CA PRO A 163 -6.09 12.00 14.74
C PRO A 163 -5.77 12.97 13.58
N GLN A 164 -4.91 12.59 12.62
CA GLN A 164 -4.63 13.42 11.44
C GLN A 164 -5.81 13.49 10.48
N LEU A 165 -6.75 12.53 10.55
CA LEU A 165 -7.97 12.52 9.76
C LEU A 165 -9.03 13.50 10.29
N LYS A 166 -8.83 14.06 11.50
CA LYS A 166 -9.79 14.97 12.15
C LYS A 166 -10.29 16.11 11.23
N PRO A 167 -9.43 16.83 10.47
CA PRO A 167 -9.90 17.90 9.59
C PRO A 167 -10.90 17.41 8.53
N LEU A 168 -10.69 16.21 7.99
CA LEU A 168 -11.58 15.60 7.00
C LEU A 168 -12.92 15.19 7.63
N MET A 169 -12.88 14.63 8.84
CA MET A 169 -14.07 14.27 9.61
C MET A 169 -14.89 15.52 9.98
N ASP A 170 -14.23 16.57 10.47
CA ASP A 170 -14.87 17.84 10.82
C ASP A 170 -15.56 18.48 9.61
N ALA A 171 -14.89 18.50 8.45
CA ALA A 171 -15.46 19.02 7.21
C ALA A 171 -16.76 18.27 6.84
N ARG A 172 -16.73 16.94 6.92
CA ARG A 172 -17.89 16.08 6.61
C ARG A 172 -19.13 16.40 7.46
N PHE A 173 -18.95 16.67 8.76
CA PHE A 173 -20.06 16.97 9.68
C PHE A 173 -20.57 18.40 9.61
N LYS A 174 -19.74 19.37 9.25
CA LYS A 174 -20.16 20.77 9.12
C LYS A 174 -21.08 21.01 7.92
N GLY A 175 -21.31 20.00 7.07
CA GLY A 175 -22.02 20.17 5.81
C GLY A 175 -21.29 21.10 4.85
N GLU A 176 -20.07 21.52 5.20
CA GLU A 176 -19.06 21.87 4.23
C GLU A 176 -18.95 20.60 3.38
N LYS A 177 -19.45 20.65 2.13
CA LYS A 177 -18.80 19.82 1.11
C LYS A 177 -17.32 20.05 1.41
N ALA A 178 -16.58 18.98 1.73
CA ALA A 178 -15.13 19.02 1.60
C ALA A 178 -14.91 19.87 0.36
N VAL A 179 -14.18 20.98 0.49
CA VAL A 179 -13.99 21.90 -0.62
C VAL A 179 -13.32 21.06 -1.70
N VAL A 180 -14.13 20.37 -2.50
CA VAL A 180 -13.95 20.13 -3.89
C VAL A 180 -13.83 21.56 -4.33
N MET A 181 -12.58 22.02 -4.38
CA MET A 181 -12.26 23.23 -5.11
C MET A 181 -13.00 22.99 -6.42
N ASP A 182 -14.06 23.77 -6.64
CA ASP A 182 -14.68 23.82 -7.95
C ASP A 182 -13.50 23.98 -8.90
N ALA A 183 -13.36 23.03 -9.83
CA ALA A 183 -12.31 23.01 -10.84
C ALA A 183 -12.44 24.18 -11.82
N ASP A 184 -13.23 25.20 -11.49
CA ASP A 184 -13.18 26.51 -12.09
C ASP A 184 -12.06 27.34 -11.43
N SER A 185 -10.87 27.16 -11.99
CA SER A 185 -9.87 28.23 -12.11
C SER A 185 -9.41 28.90 -10.81
N GLN A 186 -9.37 28.19 -9.68
CA GLN A 186 -8.60 28.67 -8.53
C GLN A 186 -7.17 28.17 -8.67
N GLN A 187 -6.29 29.08 -9.10
CA GLN A 187 -4.84 28.92 -8.94
C GLN A 187 -4.58 28.38 -7.53
N LEU A 188 -3.97 27.18 -7.47
CA LEU A 188 -3.45 26.61 -6.23
C LEU A 188 -2.69 27.72 -5.47
N PRO A 189 -2.98 27.95 -4.17
CA PRO A 189 -2.21 28.91 -3.40
C PRO A 189 -0.72 28.56 -3.50
N ASP A 190 0.08 29.46 -4.08
CA ASP A 190 1.55 29.29 -4.15
C ASP A 190 2.20 29.57 -2.79
N ASP A 191 1.75 28.82 -1.78
CA ASP A 191 2.35 28.81 -0.46
C ASP A 191 3.43 27.73 -0.36
N ALA A 192 4.41 27.95 0.51
CA ALA A 192 5.57 27.06 0.63
C ALA A 192 5.15 25.63 1.03
N ARG A 193 4.05 25.49 1.77
CA ARG A 193 3.53 24.20 2.20
C ARG A 193 2.97 23.39 1.03
N THR A 194 2.22 24.01 0.14
CA THR A 194 1.66 23.37 -1.05
C THR A 194 2.79 22.91 -1.98
N ARG A 195 3.83 23.73 -2.16
CA ARG A 195 5.03 23.33 -2.93
C ARG A 195 5.74 22.14 -2.33
N GLU A 196 6.00 22.13 -1.01
CA GLU A 196 6.59 20.97 -0.34
C GLU A 196 5.73 19.71 -0.47
N MET A 197 4.40 19.84 -0.41
CA MET A 197 3.48 18.72 -0.61
C MET A 197 3.54 18.17 -2.03
N LEU A 198 3.59 19.06 -3.04
CA LEU A 198 3.71 18.67 -4.45
C LEU A 198 5.07 18.03 -4.75
N GLU A 199 6.16 18.52 -4.15
CA GLU A 199 7.49 17.89 -4.26
C GLU A 199 7.50 16.48 -3.66
N ARG A 200 6.93 16.30 -2.46
CA ARG A 200 6.80 14.96 -1.84
C ARG A 200 5.93 14.03 -2.68
N TYR A 201 4.83 14.54 -3.24
CA TYR A 201 3.96 13.79 -4.13
C TYR A 201 4.71 13.36 -5.40
N ALA A 202 5.38 14.28 -6.08
CA ALA A 202 6.14 14.00 -7.29
C ALA A 202 7.22 12.92 -7.06
N GLU A 203 7.93 12.97 -5.93
CA GLU A 203 8.93 11.95 -5.58
C GLU A 203 8.30 10.57 -5.36
N ILE A 204 7.16 10.50 -4.67
CA ILE A 204 6.39 9.25 -4.49
C ILE A 204 5.98 8.70 -5.85
N ILE A 205 5.42 9.54 -6.72
CA ILE A 205 4.98 9.14 -8.06
C ILE A 205 6.16 8.62 -8.89
N HIS A 206 7.30 9.32 -8.91
CA HIS A 206 8.47 8.86 -9.65
C HIS A 206 9.01 7.52 -9.15
N ARG A 207 9.03 7.31 -7.83
CA ARG A 207 9.44 6.03 -7.24
C ARG A 207 8.51 4.90 -7.67
N GLU A 208 7.19 5.10 -7.56
CA GLU A 208 6.21 4.07 -7.91
C GLU A 208 6.20 3.81 -9.43
N GLN A 209 6.36 4.82 -10.28
CA GLN A 209 6.52 4.64 -11.73
C GLN A 209 7.71 3.74 -12.08
N ALA A 210 8.84 3.89 -11.36
CA ALA A 210 10.00 3.03 -11.55
C ALA A 210 9.78 1.58 -11.06
N VAL A 211 8.83 1.34 -10.15
CA VAL A 211 8.41 -0.01 -9.75
C VAL A 211 7.47 -0.60 -10.80
N LEU A 212 6.51 0.19 -11.27
CA LEU A 212 5.52 -0.20 -12.27
C LEU A 212 6.14 -0.58 -13.62
N SER A 213 7.16 0.15 -14.08
CA SER A 213 7.89 -0.15 -15.33
C SER A 213 8.63 -1.50 -15.31
N ARG A 214 8.89 -2.05 -14.12
CA ARG A 214 9.45 -3.40 -13.93
C ARG A 214 8.36 -4.46 -13.78
N LYS A 215 7.13 -4.06 -13.44
CA LYS A 215 6.00 -4.94 -13.13
C LYS A 215 5.14 -5.22 -14.36
N PHE A 216 5.11 -4.30 -15.31
CA PHE A 216 4.32 -4.38 -16.54
C PHE A 216 5.23 -4.26 -17.77
N SER A 217 4.89 -5.02 -18.82
CA SER A 217 5.53 -4.89 -20.14
C SER A 217 4.99 -3.68 -20.91
N ASP A 218 5.71 -3.26 -21.95
CA ASP A 218 5.29 -2.14 -22.80
C ASP A 218 3.90 -2.35 -23.42
N ASN A 219 3.58 -3.59 -23.83
CA ASN A 219 2.26 -3.93 -24.38
C ASN A 219 1.15 -3.85 -23.33
N GLU A 220 1.45 -4.24 -22.09
CA GLU A 220 0.52 -4.13 -20.96
C GLU A 220 0.27 -2.66 -20.61
N LEU A 221 1.32 -1.84 -20.54
CA LEU A 221 1.21 -0.40 -20.30
C LEU A 221 0.45 0.29 -21.44
N HIS A 222 0.65 -0.13 -22.69
CA HIS A 222 -0.08 0.40 -23.84
C HIS A 222 -1.57 0.07 -23.78
N LEU A 223 -1.92 -1.17 -23.40
CA LEU A 223 -3.30 -1.58 -23.19
C LEU A 223 -3.96 -0.74 -22.09
N ILE A 224 -3.28 -0.59 -20.95
CA ILE A 224 -3.78 0.23 -19.84
C ILE A 224 -3.96 1.69 -20.30
N ALA A 225 -3.00 2.27 -21.02
CA ALA A 225 -3.07 3.64 -21.52
C ALA A 225 -4.25 3.85 -22.49
N GLU A 226 -4.53 2.88 -23.38
CA GLU A 226 -5.71 2.92 -24.26
C GLU A 226 -7.02 2.95 -23.47
N VAL A 227 -7.11 2.18 -22.39
CA VAL A 227 -8.29 2.19 -21.50
C VAL A 227 -8.41 3.52 -20.75
N LEU A 228 -7.31 4.04 -20.21
CA LEU A 228 -7.27 5.26 -19.41
C LEU A 228 -7.56 6.52 -20.23
N ARG A 229 -7.33 6.50 -21.55
CA ARG A 229 -7.52 7.68 -22.43
C ARG A 229 -8.92 8.27 -22.34
N ASP A 230 -9.94 7.43 -22.16
CA ASP A 230 -11.34 7.86 -22.16
C ASP A 230 -11.90 8.09 -20.75
N ILE A 231 -11.07 7.95 -19.71
CA ILE A 231 -11.47 8.04 -18.30
C ILE A 231 -11.07 9.39 -17.73
N HIS A 232 -11.99 10.00 -16.99
CA HIS A 232 -11.79 11.28 -16.33
C HIS A 232 -11.55 11.05 -14.84
N PHE A 233 -10.34 11.39 -14.38
CA PHE A 233 -9.96 11.31 -12.99
C PHE A 233 -10.16 12.68 -12.33
N GLU A 234 -11.38 12.92 -11.84
CA GLU A 234 -11.77 14.22 -11.26
C GLU A 234 -11.39 14.36 -9.78
N SER A 235 -11.03 13.25 -9.11
CA SER A 235 -10.68 13.22 -7.70
C SER A 235 -9.72 12.08 -7.36
N ALA A 236 -9.05 12.17 -6.21
CA ALA A 236 -8.20 11.07 -5.73
C ALA A 236 -8.96 9.74 -5.57
N ALA A 237 -10.26 9.77 -5.26
CA ALA A 237 -11.09 8.58 -5.17
C ALA A 237 -11.32 7.93 -6.54
N SER A 238 -11.45 8.73 -7.59
CA SER A 238 -11.64 8.22 -8.96
C SER A 238 -10.42 7.47 -9.51
N CYS A 239 -9.25 7.62 -8.89
CA CYS A 239 -8.03 6.90 -9.26
C CYS A 239 -8.03 5.43 -8.80
N ARG A 240 -9.02 5.01 -8.00
CA ARG A 240 -9.06 3.65 -7.45
C ARG A 240 -9.69 2.64 -8.39
N GLY A 241 -9.18 1.41 -8.30
CA GLY A 241 -9.79 0.27 -8.99
C GLY A 241 -9.67 0.39 -10.50
N VAL A 242 -8.53 0.90 -10.98
CA VAL A 242 -8.23 1.05 -12.42
C VAL A 242 -8.41 -0.28 -13.17
N TRP A 243 -8.15 -1.39 -12.48
CA TRP A 243 -8.36 -2.74 -13.00
C TRP A 243 -9.81 -3.00 -13.44
N LEU A 244 -10.83 -2.38 -12.82
CA LEU A 244 -12.24 -2.53 -13.22
C LEU A 244 -12.48 -1.96 -14.62
N ALA A 245 -11.88 -0.82 -14.91
CA ALA A 245 -11.99 -0.21 -16.24
C ALA A 245 -11.27 -1.04 -17.30
N VAL A 246 -10.11 -1.61 -16.95
CA VAL A 246 -9.36 -2.52 -17.82
C VAL A 246 -10.15 -3.81 -18.04
N GLU A 247 -10.69 -4.44 -16.99
CA GLU A 247 -11.50 -5.66 -17.07
C GLU A 247 -12.74 -5.46 -17.95
N ALA A 248 -13.45 -4.34 -17.80
CA ALA A 248 -14.60 -4.02 -18.64
C ALA A 248 -14.23 -3.87 -20.13
N ARG A 249 -13.09 -3.23 -20.43
CA ARG A 249 -12.63 -3.01 -21.81
C ARG A 249 -12.07 -4.26 -22.47
N LEU A 250 -11.41 -5.13 -21.70
CA LEU A 250 -10.92 -6.42 -22.18
C LEU A 250 -12.05 -7.30 -22.73
N VAL A 251 -13.22 -7.27 -22.09
CA VAL A 251 -14.42 -8.01 -22.54
C VAL A 251 -15.04 -7.42 -23.81
N HIS A 252 -14.94 -6.10 -24.02
CA HIS A 252 -15.63 -5.41 -25.11
C HIS A 252 -14.77 -5.24 -26.38
N ASP A 253 -13.48 -4.96 -26.25
CA ASP A 253 -12.63 -4.51 -27.36
C ASP A 253 -11.57 -5.54 -27.81
N GLU A 254 -11.48 -6.69 -27.12
CA GLU A 254 -10.46 -7.74 -27.31
C GLU A 254 -9.02 -7.17 -27.42
N LEU A 255 -8.72 -6.13 -26.63
CA LEU A 255 -7.43 -5.42 -26.66
C LEU A 255 -6.25 -6.32 -26.27
N ASP A 256 -6.50 -7.27 -25.37
CA ASP A 256 -5.56 -8.33 -24.98
C ASP A 256 -5.09 -9.14 -26.19
N ARG A 257 -6.01 -9.52 -27.08
CA ARG A 257 -5.67 -10.28 -28.30
C ARG A 257 -4.92 -9.44 -29.31
N LYS A 258 -5.26 -8.16 -29.43
CA LYS A 258 -4.58 -7.22 -30.35
C LYS A 258 -3.15 -6.92 -29.94
N LEU A 259 -2.88 -6.89 -28.63
CA LEU A 259 -1.58 -6.53 -28.06
C LEU A 259 -0.78 -7.73 -27.53
N GLU A 260 -1.30 -8.94 -27.74
CA GLU A 260 -0.69 -10.21 -27.29
C GLU A 260 -0.41 -10.22 -25.77
N VAL A 261 -1.36 -9.70 -24.99
CA VAL A 261 -1.26 -9.58 -23.53
C VAL A 261 -2.04 -10.70 -22.85
N ASP A 262 -1.46 -11.30 -21.81
CA ASP A 262 -2.18 -12.20 -20.92
C ASP A 262 -3.11 -11.39 -20.00
N ALA A 263 -4.38 -11.26 -20.41
CA ALA A 263 -5.42 -10.53 -19.70
C ALA A 263 -5.58 -10.95 -18.24
N GLN A 264 -5.51 -12.25 -17.96
CA GLN A 264 -5.72 -12.78 -16.61
C GLN A 264 -4.54 -12.42 -15.70
N SER A 265 -3.31 -12.66 -16.18
CA SER A 265 -2.09 -12.28 -15.45
C SER A 265 -1.96 -10.77 -15.24
N LEU A 266 -2.39 -9.98 -16.23
CA LEU A 266 -2.44 -8.52 -16.12
C LEU A 266 -3.42 -8.09 -15.02
N LEU A 267 -4.66 -8.58 -15.05
CA LEU A 267 -5.70 -8.21 -14.07
C LEU A 267 -5.32 -8.61 -12.65
N GLU A 268 -4.73 -9.78 -12.44
CA GLU A 268 -4.24 -10.21 -11.12
C GLU A 268 -3.14 -9.27 -10.60
N ARG A 269 -2.20 -8.87 -11.46
CA ARG A 269 -1.17 -7.89 -11.10
C ARG A 269 -1.74 -6.50 -10.86
N MET A 270 -2.80 -6.10 -11.55
CA MET A 270 -3.45 -4.80 -11.34
C MET A 270 -4.29 -4.76 -10.05
N LYS A 271 -5.01 -5.85 -9.73
CA LYS A 271 -5.77 -5.99 -8.47
C LYS A 271 -4.88 -5.92 -7.23
N ALA A 272 -3.62 -6.33 -7.37
CA ALA A 272 -2.61 -6.27 -6.31
C ALA A 272 -1.82 -4.94 -6.26
N LEU A 273 -2.25 -3.90 -6.97
CA LEU A 273 -1.60 -2.58 -6.87
C LEU A 273 -2.04 -1.84 -5.60
N SER A 274 -1.09 -1.14 -4.99
CA SER A 274 -1.42 -0.18 -3.95
C SER A 274 -2.07 1.07 -4.56
N PHE A 275 -2.77 1.85 -3.75
CA PHE A 275 -3.37 3.10 -4.21
C PHE A 275 -2.32 4.07 -4.81
N ALA A 276 -1.14 4.17 -4.19
CA ALA A 276 -0.06 5.00 -4.71
C ALA A 276 0.41 4.54 -6.09
N GLN A 277 0.39 3.23 -6.35
CA GLN A 277 0.72 2.65 -7.65
C GLN A 277 -0.37 2.87 -8.69
N GLU A 278 -1.65 2.79 -8.32
CA GLU A 278 -2.74 3.13 -9.24
C GLU A 278 -2.68 4.61 -9.65
N VAL A 279 -2.43 5.52 -8.70
CA VAL A 279 -2.23 6.94 -8.99
C VAL A 279 -0.99 7.15 -9.86
N ALA A 280 0.14 6.53 -9.53
CA ALA A 280 1.36 6.65 -10.33
C ALA A 280 1.21 6.11 -11.77
N LEU A 281 0.41 5.06 -11.94
CA LEU A 281 0.06 4.49 -13.24
C LEU A 281 -0.80 5.44 -14.06
N ILE A 282 -1.80 6.09 -13.43
CA ILE A 282 -2.63 7.12 -14.06
C ILE A 282 -1.77 8.31 -14.47
N GLU A 283 -0.96 8.86 -13.58
CA GLU A 283 -0.09 10.01 -13.86
C GLU A 283 0.94 9.73 -14.96
N ALA A 284 1.37 8.46 -15.11
CA ALA A 284 2.30 8.05 -16.16
C ALA A 284 1.63 7.91 -17.54
N LEU A 285 0.40 7.44 -17.58
CA LEU A 285 -0.25 6.95 -18.80
C LEU A 285 -1.40 7.83 -19.29
N SER A 286 -1.94 8.69 -18.44
CA SER A 286 -2.92 9.69 -18.84
C SER A 286 -2.22 10.79 -19.64
N PRO A 287 -2.71 11.13 -20.84
CA PRO A 287 -2.09 12.18 -21.64
C PRO A 287 -2.16 13.52 -20.89
N LEU A 288 -1.04 14.24 -20.84
CA LEU A 288 -1.01 15.64 -20.40
C LEU A 288 -2.03 16.40 -21.27
N ARG A 289 -3.06 16.95 -20.64
CA ARG A 289 -4.01 17.80 -21.34
C ARG A 289 -3.28 19.07 -21.76
N GLU A 290 -2.99 19.19 -23.05
CA GLU A 290 -2.72 20.50 -23.64
C GLU A 290 -3.95 21.36 -23.35
N THR A 291 -3.73 22.43 -22.58
CA THR A 291 -4.74 23.45 -22.31
C THR A 291 -5.16 24.01 -23.67
N GLN A 292 -6.32 23.60 -24.17
CA GLN A 292 -6.93 24.27 -25.32
C GLN A 292 -7.37 25.64 -24.82
N GLU A 293 -6.50 26.63 -25.00
CA GLU A 293 -6.92 28.03 -25.04
C GLU A 293 -7.90 28.20 -26.21
N GLY A 294 -9.15 28.52 -25.89
CA GLY A 294 -10.20 28.92 -26.82
C GLY A 294 -11.12 29.92 -26.14
#